data_AF-A0A965NQW2-F1
#
_entry.id   AF-A0A965NQW2-F1
#
_cell.length_a   1.000
_cell.length_b   1.000
_cell.length_c   1.000
_cell.angle_alpha   90.00
_cell.angle_beta   90.00
_cell.angle_gamma   90.00
#
_symmetry.space_group_name_H-M   'P 1'
#
loop_
_entity.id
_entity.type
_entity.pdbx_description
1 polymer ?
#
loop_
_entity_poly.entity_id
_entity_poly.type
_entity_poly.pdbx_seq_one_letter_code
_entity_poly.pdbx_strand_id
1 'polypeptide(L)'
;DEVIGVVAAFGDKDVRGILLELEPVMNEIIVTANSSPRAMKLSDLEKVAIEIFGKDRVAAIETLAAAIDQAIKDAKRPLSDDSVGILITGSVITVGESRAIINGKYKK
;
A
#
# COMPACT_ATOMS: atom_id res chain seq x y z
N ASP A 1 13.07 9.02 -9.01
CA ASP A 1 11.65 8.70 -8.86
C ASP A 1 11.47 7.65 -7.79
N GLU A 2 10.69 7.97 -6.77
CA GLU A 2 10.39 7.07 -5.66
C GLU A 2 8.98 6.53 -5.79
N VAL A 3 8.75 5.29 -5.34
CA VAL A 3 7.44 4.66 -5.35
C VAL A 3 7.06 4.23 -3.94
N ILE A 4 5.92 4.74 -3.47
CA ILE A 4 5.25 4.29 -2.26
C ILE A 4 4.14 3.33 -2.65
N GLY A 5 4.28 2.07 -2.22
CA GLY A 5 3.26 1.04 -2.42
C GLY A 5 2.18 1.10 -1.36
N VAL A 6 0.90 1.04 -1.74
CA VAL A 6 -0.21 0.78 -0.82
C VAL A 6 -0.81 -0.57 -1.19
N VAL A 7 -0.66 -1.55 -0.31
CA VAL A 7 -0.97 -2.96 -0.63
C VAL A 7 -1.97 -3.54 0.37
N ALA A 8 -3.07 -4.05 -0.17
CA ALA A 8 -3.97 -4.95 0.56
C ALA A 8 -4.20 -6.21 -0.27
N ALA A 9 -3.85 -7.36 0.29
CA ALA A 9 -3.90 -8.64 -0.38
C ALA A 9 -4.94 -9.58 0.27
N PHE A 10 -5.43 -10.55 -0.50
CA PHE A 10 -6.27 -11.61 0.04
C PHE A 10 -5.41 -12.76 0.55
N GLY A 11 -5.83 -13.34 1.67
CA GLY A 11 -5.09 -14.44 2.31
C GLY A 11 -5.10 -15.76 1.52
N ASP A 12 -5.94 -15.86 0.48
CA ASP A 12 -6.02 -17.01 -0.41
C ASP A 12 -5.08 -16.92 -1.63
N LYS A 13 -4.28 -15.85 -1.75
CA LYS A 13 -3.30 -15.67 -2.82
C LYS A 13 -1.88 -15.93 -2.33
N ASP A 14 -0.97 -16.11 -3.28
CA ASP A 14 0.48 -16.06 -3.02
C ASP A 14 0.94 -14.62 -2.75
N VAL A 15 0.65 -14.13 -1.54
CA VAL A 15 1.01 -12.78 -1.09
C VAL A 15 2.53 -12.61 -1.07
N ARG A 16 3.28 -13.64 -0.68
CA ARG A 16 4.74 -13.58 -0.61
C ARG A 16 5.35 -13.38 -2.00
N GLY A 17 4.94 -14.19 -2.98
CA GLY A 17 5.40 -14.06 -4.36
C GLY A 17 5.09 -12.68 -4.94
N ILE A 18 3.88 -12.15 -4.71
CA ILE A 18 3.52 -10.79 -5.13
C ILE A 18 4.44 -9.75 -4.50
N LEU A 19 4.68 -9.82 -3.19
CA LEU A 19 5.52 -8.85 -2.49
C LEU A 19 7.00 -8.93 -2.94
N LEU A 20 7.51 -10.12 -3.25
CA LEU A 20 8.86 -10.30 -3.78
C LEU A 20 9.05 -9.64 -5.15
N GLU A 21 8.06 -9.72 -6.03
CA GLU A 21 8.11 -9.08 -7.36
C GLU A 21 7.97 -7.55 -7.27
N LEU A 22 7.28 -7.05 -6.23
CA LEU A 22 7.09 -5.62 -6.01
C LEU A 22 8.28 -4.96 -5.29
N GLU A 23 9.07 -5.72 -4.54
CA GLU A 23 10.20 -5.21 -3.75
C GLU A 23 11.22 -4.40 -4.56
N PRO A 24 11.64 -4.81 -5.77
CA PRO A 24 12.62 -4.04 -6.55
C PRO A 24 12.07 -2.72 -7.09
N VAL A 25 10.75 -2.54 -7.09
CA VAL A 25 10.05 -1.39 -7.70
C VAL A 25 9.59 -0.40 -6.64
N MET A 26 9.27 -0.87 -5.43
CA MET A 26 8.73 -0.04 -4.34
C MET A 26 9.82 0.32 -3.33
N ASN A 27 10.01 1.63 -3.12
CA ASN A 27 10.94 2.13 -2.12
C ASN A 27 10.39 1.96 -0.71
N GLU A 28 9.08 2.16 -0.53
CA GLU A 28 8.40 2.04 0.75
C GLU A 28 7.05 1.35 0.52
N ILE A 29 6.56 0.61 1.51
CA ILE A 29 5.29 -0.09 1.42
C ILE A 29 4.43 0.17 2.67
N ILE A 30 3.18 0.54 2.42
CA ILE A 30 2.12 0.65 3.41
C ILE A 30 1.18 -0.53 3.20
N VAL A 31 1.20 -1.47 4.13
CA VAL A 31 0.26 -2.59 4.15
C VAL A 31 -1.03 -2.19 4.84
N THR A 32 -2.16 -2.65 4.29
CA THR A 32 -3.49 -2.33 4.82
C THR A 32 -4.48 -3.47 4.61
N ALA A 33 -5.68 -3.32 5.16
CA ALA A 33 -6.81 -4.23 4.96
C ALA A 33 -7.94 -3.51 4.23
N ASN A 34 -8.59 -4.20 3.29
CA ASN A 34 -9.81 -3.72 2.65
C ASN A 34 -11.06 -4.26 3.36
N SER A 35 -12.25 -3.87 2.91
CA SER A 35 -13.51 -4.26 3.56
C SER A 35 -13.88 -5.74 3.39
N SER A 36 -13.12 -6.52 2.62
CA SER A 36 -13.47 -7.91 2.30
C SER A 36 -13.19 -8.86 3.46
N PRO A 37 -14.08 -9.83 3.76
CA PRO A 37 -13.78 -10.89 4.72
C PRO A 37 -12.66 -11.83 4.27
N ARG A 38 -12.28 -11.78 2.98
CA ARG A 38 -11.15 -12.53 2.40
C ARG A 38 -9.82 -11.80 2.55
N ALA A 39 -9.82 -10.57 3.06
CA ALA A 39 -8.60 -9.82 3.32
C ALA A 39 -7.69 -10.62 4.25
N MET A 40 -6.40 -10.63 3.93
CA MET A 40 -5.40 -11.11 4.87
C MET A 40 -5.41 -10.20 6.10
N LYS A 41 -5.22 -10.79 7.29
CA LYS A 41 -5.09 -9.98 8.51
C LYS A 41 -3.88 -9.06 8.37
N LEU A 42 -4.05 -7.80 8.79
CA LEU A 42 -3.00 -6.79 8.69
C LEU A 42 -1.70 -7.25 9.34
N SER A 43 -1.78 -7.83 10.55
CA SER A 43 -0.60 -8.31 11.28
C SER A 43 0.15 -9.44 10.56
N ASP A 44 -0.54 -10.25 9.75
CA ASP A 44 0.09 -11.33 9.00
C ASP A 44 0.72 -10.78 7.73
N LEU A 45 0.04 -9.85 7.05
CA LEU A 45 0.57 -9.14 5.88
C LEU A 45 1.81 -8.30 6.23
N GLU A 46 1.77 -7.61 7.37
CA GLU A 46 2.89 -6.83 7.90
C GLU A 46 4.11 -7.70 8.15
N LYS A 47 3.96 -8.88 8.77
CA LYS A 47 5.09 -9.79 8.99
C LYS A 47 5.75 -10.20 7.66
N VAL A 48 4.95 -10.60 6.68
CA VAL A 48 5.48 -11.00 5.36
C VAL A 48 6.16 -9.81 4.67
N ALA A 49 5.58 -8.61 4.76
CA ALA A 49 6.19 -7.42 4.20
C ALA A 49 7.51 -7.06 4.91
N ILE A 50 7.60 -7.16 6.24
CA ILE A 50 8.83 -6.91 6.99
C ILE A 50 9.93 -7.91 6.62
N GLU A 51 9.58 -9.18 6.39
CA GLU A 51 10.57 -10.19 5.94
C GLU A 51 11.17 -9.88 4.57
N ILE A 52 10.43 -9.20 3.69
CA ILE A 52 10.84 -8.92 2.31
C ILE A 52 11.47 -7.54 2.18
N PHE A 53 10.78 -6.50 2.67
CA PHE A 53 11.17 -5.10 2.55
C PHE A 53 12.08 -4.65 3.71
N GLY A 54 12.06 -5.32 4.85
CA GLY A 54 12.70 -4.86 6.07
C GLY A 54 11.83 -3.85 6.83
N LYS A 55 12.00 -3.84 8.16
CA LYS A 55 11.13 -3.08 9.08
C LYS A 55 11.10 -1.57 8.80
N ASP A 56 12.21 -1.01 8.32
CA ASP A 56 12.34 0.43 8.12
C ASP A 56 11.54 0.95 6.92
N ARG A 57 11.15 0.06 5.99
CA ARG A 57 10.42 0.40 4.77
C ARG A 57 8.94 0.01 4.81
N VAL A 58 8.46 -0.53 5.94
CA VAL A 58 7.11 -1.08 6.08
C VAL A 58 6.32 -0.29 7.12
N ALA A 59 5.14 0.18 6.72
CA ALA A 59 4.15 0.72 7.64
C ALA A 59 2.85 -0.10 7.56
N ALA A 60 2.20 -0.35 8.70
CA ALA A 60 0.93 -1.05 8.77
C ALA A 60 -0.18 -0.11 9.21
N ILE A 61 -1.24 0.00 8.40
CA ILE A 61 -2.37 0.89 8.64
C ILE A 61 -3.69 0.15 8.45
N GLU A 62 -4.57 0.23 9.44
CA GLU A 62 -5.80 -0.58 9.49
C GLU A 62 -6.78 -0.32 8.34
N THR A 63 -6.89 0.93 7.89
CA THR A 63 -7.89 1.31 6.87
C THR A 63 -7.22 1.79 5.59
N LEU A 64 -7.79 1.39 4.46
CA LEU A 64 -7.32 1.81 3.14
C LEU A 64 -7.34 3.34 2.96
N ALA A 65 -8.35 4.02 3.52
CA ALA A 65 -8.43 5.48 3.46
C ALA A 65 -7.27 6.16 4.20
N ALA A 66 -6.95 5.71 5.41
CA ALA A 66 -5.83 6.22 6.19
C ALA A 66 -4.48 5.86 5.55
N ALA A 67 -4.37 4.68 4.95
CA ALA A 67 -3.17 4.26 4.23
C ALA A 67 -2.88 5.16 3.02
N ILE A 68 -3.92 5.53 2.26
CA ILE A 68 -3.80 6.48 1.15
C ILE A 68 -3.40 7.87 1.67
N ASP A 69 -4.01 8.35 2.76
CA ASP A 69 -3.67 9.65 3.33
C ASP A 69 -2.22 9.71 3.82
N GLN A 70 -1.76 8.63 4.45
CA GLN A 70 -0.37 8.50 4.87
C GLN A 70 0.57 8.49 3.66
N ALA A 71 0.29 7.69 2.61
CA ALA A 71 1.08 7.69 1.39
C ALA A 71 1.18 9.08 0.75
N ILE A 72 0.08 9.83 0.71
CA ILE A 72 0.05 11.21 0.17
C ILE A 72 0.88 12.15 1.04
N LYS A 73 0.87 11.95 2.36
CA LYS A 73 1.67 12.74 3.28
C LYS A 73 3.16 12.46 3.10
N ASP A 74 3.55 11.20 2.97
CA ASP A 74 4.94 10.77 2.82
C ASP A 74 5.51 11.13 1.44
N ALA A 75 4.65 11.19 0.41
CA ALA A 75 5.00 11.70 -0.91
C ALA A 75 5.25 13.22 -0.93
N LYS A 76 4.72 13.98 0.04
CA LYS A 76 4.96 15.42 0.11
C LYS A 76 6.32 15.70 0.76
N ARG A 77 7.37 15.72 -0.06
CA ARG A 77 8.74 16.06 0.33
C ARG A 77 9.09 17.48 -0.15
N PRO A 78 8.76 18.54 0.60
CA PRO A 78 8.91 19.94 0.13
C PRO A 78 10.36 20.39 -0.06
N LEU A 79 11.34 19.57 0.36
CA LEU A 79 12.77 19.84 0.25
C LEU A 79 13.46 18.96 -0.81
N SER A 80 12.71 18.11 -1.52
CA SER A 80 13.23 17.29 -2.62
C SER A 80 12.52 17.63 -3.93
N ASP A 81 13.29 17.67 -5.02
CA ASP A 81 12.77 17.80 -6.37
C ASP A 81 12.36 16.44 -6.97
N ASP A 82 12.51 15.34 -6.21
CA ASP A 82 12.15 14.00 -6.66
C ASP A 82 10.64 13.84 -6.84
N SER A 83 10.26 13.25 -7.98
CA SER A 83 8.88 12.86 -8.21
C SER A 83 8.58 11.57 -7.43
N VAL A 84 7.53 11.61 -6.60
CA VAL A 84 7.07 10.46 -5.82
C VAL A 84 5.76 9.93 -6.40
N GLY A 85 5.77 8.69 -6.86
CA GLY A 85 4.61 7.94 -7.31
C GLY A 85 3.97 7.14 -6.17
N ILE A 86 2.64 7.05 -6.16
CA ILE A 86 1.90 6.17 -5.25
C ILE A 86 1.28 5.04 -6.08
N LEU A 87 1.65 3.79 -5.77
CA LEU A 87 1.14 2.59 -6.44
C LEU A 87 0.21 1.83 -5.51
N ILE A 88 -1.08 1.80 -5.83
CA ILE A 88 -2.09 1.06 -5.05
C ILE A 88 -2.37 -0.29 -5.73
N THR A 89 -2.18 -1.40 -5.02
CA THR A 89 -2.33 -2.76 -5.59
C THR A 89 -2.72 -3.83 -4.55
N GLY A 90 -2.76 -5.10 -4.96
CA GLY A 90 -2.98 -6.29 -4.13
C GLY A 90 -4.33 -6.99 -4.38
N SER A 91 -5.39 -6.24 -4.66
CA SER A 91 -6.67 -6.82 -5.08
C SER A 91 -7.54 -5.88 -5.89
N VAL A 92 -8.46 -6.44 -6.69
CA VAL A 92 -9.45 -5.66 -7.45
C VAL A 92 -10.34 -4.85 -6.52
N ILE A 93 -10.68 -5.38 -5.34
CA ILE A 93 -11.46 -4.66 -4.33
C ILE A 93 -10.69 -3.45 -3.82
N THR A 94 -9.41 -3.65 -3.47
CA THR A 94 -8.52 -2.57 -3.02
C THR A 94 -8.49 -1.43 -4.05
N VAL A 95 -8.22 -1.75 -5.32
CA VAL A 95 -8.16 -0.75 -6.39
C VAL A 95 -9.52 -0.06 -6.61
N GLY A 96 -10.62 -0.83 -6.55
CA GLY A 96 -11.98 -0.30 -6.68
C GLY A 96 -12.35 0.68 -5.56
N GLU A 97 -12.08 0.32 -4.31
CA GLU A 97 -12.32 1.16 -3.13
C GLU A 97 -11.43 2.41 -3.15
N SER A 98 -10.14 2.26 -3.46
CA SER A 98 -9.22 3.40 -3.59
C SER A 98 -9.70 4.39 -4.64
N ARG A 99 -10.18 3.90 -5.79
CA ARG A 99 -10.75 4.78 -6.82
C ARG A 99 -11.97 5.55 -6.31
N ALA A 100 -12.84 4.94 -5.52
CA ALA A 100 -13.97 5.64 -4.91
C ALA A 100 -13.52 6.70 -3.91
N ILE A 101 -12.56 6.37 -3.02
CA ILE A 101 -12.00 7.29 -2.02
C ILE A 101 -11.34 8.50 -2.70
N ILE A 102 -10.48 8.25 -3.69
CA ILE A 102 -9.75 9.31 -4.42
C ILE A 102 -10.73 10.21 -5.17
N ASN A 103 -11.73 9.64 -5.84
CA ASN A 103 -12.75 10.44 -6.52
C ASN A 103 -13.55 11.30 -5.54
N GLY A 104 -13.94 10.77 -4.37
CA GLY A 104 -14.65 11.55 -3.35
C GLY A 104 -13.82 12.70 -2.78
N LYS A 105 -12.49 12.57 -2.74
CA LYS A 105 -11.58 13.60 -2.20
C LYS A 105 -11.18 14.67 -3.21
N TYR A 106 -10.97 14.29 -4.47
CA TYR A 106 -10.29 15.15 -5.44
C TYR A 106 -11.08 15.44 -6.72
N LYS A 107 -12.16 14.70 -6.98
CA LYS A 107 -13.01 14.98 -8.14
C LYS A 107 -13.94 16.13 -7.78
N LYS A 108 -13.73 17.28 -8.43
CA LYS A 108 -14.67 18.41 -8.42
C LYS A 108 -15.96 18.05 -9.16
#